data_AF-A0A1T1HEF5-F1
#
_entry.id   AF-A0A1T1HEF5-F1
#
_cell.length_a   1.000
_cell.length_b   1.000
_cell.length_c   1.000
_cell.angle_alpha   90.00
_cell.angle_beta   90.00
_cell.angle_gamma   90.00
#
_symmetry.space_group_name_H-M   'P 1'
#
loop_
_entity.id
_entity.type
_entity.pdbx_description
1 polymer ?
#
loop_
_entity_poly.entity_id
_entity_poly.type
_entity_poly.pdbx_seq_one_letter_code
_entity_poly.pdbx_strand_id
1 'polypeptide(L)' 'MGSSLYPDLVKILKAHGCYFVRQAKGSHEIWCSPLNNRKFPVAFTIVSRNTANAILKQAAIDERI' A
#
# COMPACT_ATOMS: atom_id res chain seq x y z
N MET A 1 -15.44 -2.49 -15.54
CA MET A 1 -14.32 -3.21 -14.91
C MET A 1 -13.73 -2.26 -13.88
N GLY A 2 -13.99 -2.49 -12.59
CA GLY A 2 -13.49 -1.59 -11.54
C GLY A 2 -11.98 -1.73 -11.44
N SER A 3 -11.25 -0.79 -12.03
CA SER A 3 -9.80 -0.75 -11.97
C SER A 3 -9.38 -0.61 -10.50
N SER A 4 -8.81 -1.66 -9.92
CA SER A 4 -8.21 -1.56 -8.60
C SER A 4 -7.08 -0.54 -8.65
N LEU A 5 -6.98 0.32 -7.63
CA LEU A 5 -5.86 1.27 -7.47
C LEU A 5 -4.60 0.58 -6.92
N TYR A 6 -4.72 -0.69 -6.56
CA TYR A 6 -3.65 -1.51 -6.04
C TYR A 6 -2.37 -1.53 -6.91
N PRO A 7 -2.41 -1.80 -8.23
CA PRO A 7 -1.20 -1.80 -9.06
C PRO A 7 -0.44 -0.47 -9.02
N ASP A 8 -1.13 0.67 -9.04
CA ASP A 8 -0.46 1.99 -8.98
C ASP A 8 0.06 2.29 -7.58
N LEU A 9 -0.70 1.97 -6.53
CA LEU A 9 -0.24 2.04 -5.15
C LEU A 9 1.03 1.21 -4.93
N VAL A 10 1.07 -0.03 -5.45
CA VAL A 10 2.23 -0.92 -5.36
C VAL A 10 3.45 -0.37 -6.09
N LYS A 11 3.27 0.26 -7.25
CA LYS A 11 4.38 0.92 -7.96
C LYS A 11 5.03 1.99 -7.09
N ILE A 12 4.21 2.85 -6.47
CA ILE A 12 4.70 3.92 -5.58
C ILE A 12 5.40 3.32 -4.36
N LEU A 13 4.75 2.36 -3.68
CA LEU A 13 5.34 1.67 -2.53
C LEU A 13 6.73 1.08 -2.86
N LYS A 14 6.85 0.37 -3.99
CA LYS A 14 8.13 -0.20 -4.44
C LYS A 14 9.15 0.87 -4.82
N ALA A 15 8.73 1.97 -5.45
CA ALA A 15 9.61 3.09 -5.78
C ALA A 15 10.24 3.72 -4.52
N HIS A 16 9.50 3.72 -3.40
CA HIS A 16 10.00 4.15 -2.09
C HIS A 16 10.72 3.05 -1.29
N GLY A 17 10.97 1.88 -1.90
CA GLY A 17 11.67 0.76 -1.25
C GLY A 17 10.82 -0.05 -0.27
N CYS A 18 9.51 0.19 -0.20
CA CYS A 18 8.61 -0.66 0.59
C CYS A 18 8.54 -2.05 -0.04
N TYR A 19 8.47 -3.07 0.80
CA TYR A 19 8.45 -4.46 0.36
C TYR A 19 7.31 -5.25 1.00
N PHE A 20 6.80 -6.20 0.23
CA PHE A 20 5.83 -7.17 0.69
C PHE A 20 6.49 -8.10 1.72
N VAL A 21 5.82 -8.30 2.86
CA VAL A 21 6.29 -9.17 3.95
C VAL A 21 5.58 -10.52 3.89
N ARG A 22 4.24 -10.50 3.89
CA ARG A 22 3.41 -11.71 3.88
C ARG A 22 1.95 -11.39 3.55
N GLN A 23 1.20 -12.40 3.15
CA GLN A 23 -0.24 -12.29 3.02
C GLN A 23 -0.90 -12.31 4.41
N ALA A 24 -1.89 -11.45 4.63
CA ALA A 24 -2.76 -11.47 5.79
C ALA A 24 -4.05 -12.28 5.49
N LYS A 25 -5.00 -12.28 6.42
CA LYS A 25 -6.26 -13.01 6.24
C LYS A 25 -7.09 -12.37 5.11
N GLY A 26 -7.50 -13.19 4.14
CA GLY A 26 -8.37 -12.77 3.04
C GLY A 26 -7.65 -11.85 2.05
N SER A 27 -8.25 -10.69 1.78
CA SER A 27 -7.81 -9.79 0.70
C SER A 27 -6.77 -8.73 1.10
N HIS A 28 -6.00 -9.02 2.15
CA HIS A 28 -5.03 -8.08 2.71
C HIS A 28 -3.62 -8.65 2.64
N GLU A 29 -2.66 -7.77 2.39
CA GLU A 29 -1.23 -8.04 2.37
C GLU A 29 -0.54 -7.18 3.43
N ILE A 30 0.50 -7.70 4.05
CA ILE A 30 1.33 -6.92 4.96
C ILE A 30 2.56 -6.44 4.19
N TRP A 31 2.73 -5.14 4.18
CA TRP A 31 3.87 -4.45 3.61
C TRP A 31 4.70 -3.81 4.72
N CYS A 32 6.00 -3.64 4.49
CA CYS A 32 6.91 -2.95 5.39
C CYS A 32 7.49 -1.73 4.69
N SER A 33 7.48 -0.59 5.37
CA SER A 33 8.18 0.60 4.92
C SER A 33 9.56 0.67 5.57
N PRO A 34 10.66 0.73 4.80
CA PRO A 34 11.99 0.95 5.36
C PRO A 34 12.15 2.38 5.89
N LEU A 35 11.29 3.33 5.48
CA LEU A 35 11.40 4.75 5.85
C LEU A 35 11.12 4.98 7.34
N ASN A 36 10.12 4.28 7.87
CA ASN A 36 9.69 4.37 9.26
C ASN A 36 9.78 3.05 10.03
N ASN A 37 10.27 1.99 9.36
CA ASN A 37 10.39 0.63 9.87
C ASN A 37 9.05 0.06 10.40
N ARG A 38 7.92 0.48 9.82
CA ARG A 38 6.57 0.02 10.22
C ARG A 38 5.99 -0.91 9.18
N LYS A 39 5.22 -1.87 9.68
CA LYS A 39 4.40 -2.78 8.88
C LYS A 39 2.98 -2.24 8.80
N PHE A 40 2.39 -2.28 7.61
CA PHE A 40 1.04 -1.80 7.37
C PHE A 40 0.28 -2.76 6.43
N PRO A 41 -1.03 -2.89 6.61
CA PRO A 41 -1.87 -3.71 5.73
C PRO A 41 -2.23 -2.95 4.45
N VAL A 42 -2.15 -3.62 3.31
CA VAL A 42 -2.57 -3.15 2.00
C VAL A 42 -3.65 -4.07 1.47
N ALA A 43 -4.82 -3.53 1.14
CA ALA A 43 -5.90 -4.29 0.51
C ALA A 43 -5.71 -4.31 -1.01
N PHE A 44 -5.72 -5.49 -1.66
CA PHE A 44 -5.63 -5.55 -3.12
C PHE A 44 -6.94 -5.20 -3.83
N THR A 45 -8.06 -5.22 -3.10
CA THR A 45 -9.38 -4.80 -3.58
C THR A 45 -9.62 -3.30 -3.43
N ILE A 46 -8.56 -2.51 -3.24
CA ILE A 46 -8.67 -1.08 -3.01
C ILE A 46 -9.14 -0.37 -4.28
N VAL A 47 -10.26 0.33 -4.16
CA VAL A 47 -10.86 1.14 -5.24
C VAL A 47 -10.97 2.61 -4.85
N SER A 48 -10.82 2.92 -3.57
CA SER A 48 -10.92 4.27 -3.02
C SER A 48 -9.54 4.93 -2.92
N ARG A 49 -9.41 6.10 -3.54
CA ARG A 49 -8.22 6.96 -3.46
C ARG A 49 -7.92 7.39 -2.03
N ASN A 50 -8.95 7.71 -1.23
CA ASN A 50 -8.78 8.09 0.16
C ASN A 50 -8.11 6.99 0.98
N THR A 51 -8.50 5.73 0.76
CA THR A 51 -7.88 4.58 1.43
C THR A 51 -6.44 4.40 0.95
N ALA A 52 -6.18 4.56 -0.35
CA ALA A 52 -4.84 4.41 -0.89
C ALA A 52 -3.87 5.49 -0.36
N ASN A 53 -4.34 6.74 -0.29
CA ASN A 53 -3.60 7.86 0.30
C ASN A 53 -3.36 7.68 1.81
N ALA A 54 -4.31 7.07 2.53
CA ALA A 54 -4.10 6.73 3.93
C ALA A 54 -2.98 5.68 4.10
N ILE A 55 -2.89 4.71 3.20
CA ILE A 55 -1.83 3.69 3.18
C ILE A 55 -0.46 4.31 2.88
N LEU A 56 -0.37 5.21 1.89
CA LEU A 56 0.86 5.95 1.61
C LEU A 56 1.32 6.75 2.84
N LYS A 57 0.39 7.43 3.52
CA LYS A 57 0.70 8.14 4.76
C LYS A 57 1.19 7.20 5.88
N GLN A 58 0.62 5.99 6.00
CA GLN A 58 1.10 4.97 6.94
C GLN A 58 2.52 4.48 6.60
N ALA A 59 2.87 4.42 5.32
CA ALA A 59 4.21 4.10 4.84
C ALA A 59 5.21 5.27 4.97
N ALA A 60 4.79 6.42 5.53
CA ALA A 60 5.54 7.68 5.57
C ALA A 60 5.89 8.23 4.17
N ILE A 61 4.99 8.03 3.20
CA ILE A 61 5.07 8.58 1.85
C ILE A 61 4.05 9.73 1.75
N ASP A 62 4.52 10.90 1.30
CA ASP A 62 3.69 12.11 1.15
C ASP A 62 3.03 12.22 -0.25
N GLU A 63 3.25 11.23 -1.12
CA GLU A 63 2.64 11.14 -2.44
C GLU A 63 1.13 10.84 -2.38
N ARG A 64 0.40 11.23 -3.43
CA ARG A 64 -1.07 11.10 -3.52
C ARG A 64 -1.50 10.52 -4.87
N ILE A 65 -2.51 9.64 -4.83
CA ILE A 65 -3.18 9.02 -5.98
C ILE A 65 -4.70 9.16 -5.92
#